data_AF-A0A243A9E0-F1
#
_entry.id   AF-A0A243A9E0-F1
#
_cell.length_a   1.000
_cell.length_b   1.000
_cell.length_c   1.000
_cell.angle_alpha   90.00
_cell.angle_beta   90.00
_cell.angle_gamma   90.00
#
_symmetry.space_group_name_H-M   'P 1'
#
loop_
_entity.id
_entity.type
_entity.pdbx_description
1 polymer ?
#
loop_
_entity_poly.entity_id
_entity_poly.type
_entity_poly.pdbx_seq_one_letter_code
_entity_poly.pdbx_strand_id
1 'polypeptide(L)'
;MLLCTFASLFRFKTLNQNNESYKVVKDEFLSNRTFDDGQGVKFHALEPLDPTKVYDPYEDREVVTYVLPLNITNTTNRDINLFSNKSISNTMFYSKIGEFYNLVPYSMELPEKYQFDPVIPAGKTVRGYIGTNYFIGDDPYKNYKNFSNESTKVKFISFMKDKKGKYHELEIPIN
;
A
#
# COMPACT_ATOMS: atom_id res chain seq x y z
N MET A 1 38.49 16.34 17.78
CA MET A 1 37.29 17.14 18.13
C MET A 1 36.49 17.31 16.85
N LEU A 2 35.67 16.30 16.56
CA LEU A 2 34.21 16.29 16.76
C LEU A 2 33.49 16.89 15.54
N LEU A 3 33.04 15.99 14.65
CA LEU A 3 31.62 15.76 14.33
C LEU A 3 30.96 16.94 13.60
N CYS A 4 30.96 16.93 12.27
CA CYS A 4 30.03 17.76 11.50
C CYS A 4 29.86 17.27 10.04
N THR A 5 29.68 15.96 9.80
CA THR A 5 29.18 15.46 8.49
C THR A 5 28.34 14.20 8.63
N PHE A 6 27.50 14.09 9.66
CA PHE A 6 26.31 13.23 9.60
C PHE A 6 25.10 14.12 9.35
N ALA A 7 25.05 14.74 8.16
CA ALA A 7 23.78 15.07 7.54
C ALA A 7 23.15 13.75 7.09
N SER A 8 22.76 12.91 8.05
CA SER A 8 21.94 11.76 7.75
C SER A 8 20.67 12.31 7.13
N LEU A 9 20.48 11.94 5.86
CA LEU A 9 19.27 12.07 5.06
C LEU A 9 18.09 11.47 5.84
N PHE A 10 17.59 12.18 6.85
CA PHE A 10 16.34 11.84 7.51
C PHE A 10 15.22 12.26 6.56
N ARG A 11 14.94 11.39 5.58
CA ARG A 11 13.73 11.49 4.76
C ARG A 11 12.55 11.18 5.68
N PHE A 12 12.05 12.20 6.37
CA PHE A 12 10.75 12.13 7.02
C PHE A 12 9.70 11.96 5.92
N LYS A 13 8.91 10.89 6.01
CA LYS A 13 7.75 10.69 5.12
C LYS A 13 6.49 11.06 5.88
N THR A 14 5.64 11.85 5.24
CA THR A 14 4.29 12.15 5.71
C THR A 14 3.41 10.93 5.41
N LEU A 15 3.01 10.20 6.44
CA LEU A 15 2.35 8.88 6.30
C LEU A 15 0.87 8.87 6.65
N ASN A 16 0.30 10.00 7.08
CA ASN A 16 -1.13 10.08 7.37
C ASN A 16 -1.64 11.53 7.26
N GLN A 17 -2.96 11.68 7.29
CA GLN A 17 -3.66 12.98 7.26
C GLN A 17 -3.27 13.93 8.41
N ASN A 18 -2.58 13.43 9.44
CA ASN A 18 -2.13 14.21 10.60
C ASN A 18 -0.74 14.84 10.42
N ASN A 19 -0.13 14.74 9.24
CA ASN A 19 1.20 15.28 8.93
C ASN A 19 2.33 14.75 9.84
N GLU A 20 2.15 13.56 10.43
CA GLU A 20 3.14 13.01 11.33
C GLU A 20 4.39 12.56 10.54
N SER A 21 5.53 13.13 10.92
CA SER A 21 6.83 12.86 10.32
C SER A 21 7.50 11.68 11.01
N TYR A 22 7.66 10.56 10.29
CA TYR A 22 8.27 9.35 10.84
C TYR A 22 9.60 9.00 10.18
N LYS A 23 10.53 8.47 10.98
CA LYS A 23 11.75 7.83 10.48
C LYS A 23 11.38 6.43 10.00
N VAL A 24 11.38 6.26 8.69
CA VAL A 24 11.09 4.98 8.04
C VAL A 24 12.33 4.09 8.00
N VAL A 25 12.17 2.81 8.31
CA VAL A 25 13.16 1.76 8.03
C VAL A 25 12.77 1.08 6.73
N LYS A 26 13.71 0.90 5.81
CA LYS A 26 13.47 0.01 4.67
C LYS A 26 13.54 -1.43 5.13
N ASP A 27 12.52 -2.20 4.83
CA ASP A 27 12.40 -3.60 5.18
C ASP A 27 12.44 -4.47 3.92
N GLU A 28 12.70 -5.75 4.12
CA GLU A 28 12.67 -6.78 3.09
C GLU A 28 11.61 -7.83 3.44
N PHE A 29 11.19 -8.62 2.45
CA PHE A 29 10.22 -9.68 2.71
C PHE A 29 10.80 -10.74 3.64
N LEU A 30 10.00 -11.19 4.62
CA LEU A 30 10.39 -12.28 5.52
C LEU A 30 10.61 -13.61 4.78
N SER A 31 9.85 -13.85 3.72
CA SER A 31 9.98 -14.96 2.75
C SER A 31 8.87 -14.86 1.70
N ASN A 32 9.13 -15.25 0.44
CA ASN A 32 8.10 -15.38 -0.61
C ASN A 32 7.00 -14.30 -0.58
N ARG A 33 7.38 -13.00 -0.65
CA ARG A 33 6.44 -11.85 -0.64
C ARG A 33 5.53 -11.74 0.61
N THR A 34 5.96 -12.33 1.72
CA THR A 34 5.23 -12.36 2.99
C THR A 34 5.84 -11.38 3.99
N PHE A 35 4.98 -10.72 4.76
CA PHE A 35 5.35 -9.74 5.78
C PHE A 35 4.32 -9.70 6.92
N ASP A 36 4.70 -9.18 8.09
CA ASP A 36 3.88 -9.14 9.30
C ASP A 36 3.80 -7.68 9.79
N ASP A 37 2.62 -7.25 10.24
CA ASP A 37 2.45 -5.90 10.77
C ASP A 37 2.98 -5.71 12.20
N GLY A 38 3.46 -6.78 12.84
CA GLY A 38 3.92 -6.82 14.22
C GLY A 38 2.79 -6.80 15.25
N GLN A 39 1.53 -6.74 14.81
CA GLN A 39 0.33 -6.46 15.60
C GLN A 39 -0.72 -7.57 15.50
N GLY A 40 -0.41 -8.64 14.75
CA GLY A 40 -1.23 -9.84 14.67
C GLY A 40 -1.83 -10.11 13.29
N VAL A 41 -1.40 -9.37 12.26
CA VAL A 41 -1.80 -9.59 10.88
C VAL A 41 -0.58 -9.91 10.03
N LYS A 42 -0.62 -11.07 9.39
CA LYS A 42 0.38 -11.52 8.42
C LYS A 42 -0.19 -11.42 7.02
N PHE A 43 0.52 -10.71 6.16
CA PHE A 43 0.16 -10.53 4.76
C PHE A 43 1.07 -11.37 3.87
N HIS A 44 0.49 -11.99 2.85
CA HIS A 44 1.22 -12.61 1.78
C HIS A 44 0.72 -12.03 0.46
N ALA A 45 1.58 -11.23 -0.18
CA ALA A 45 1.27 -10.62 -1.46
C ALA A 45 1.37 -11.67 -2.58
N LEU A 46 0.29 -11.81 -3.33
CA LEU A 46 0.23 -12.72 -4.46
C LEU A 46 0.71 -12.04 -5.73
N GLU A 47 0.66 -12.76 -6.85
CA GLU A 47 0.92 -12.14 -8.13
C GLU A 47 -0.15 -11.07 -8.43
N PRO A 48 0.28 -9.87 -8.91
CA PRO A 48 -0.65 -8.86 -9.38
C PRO A 48 -1.57 -9.42 -10.47
N LEU A 49 -2.80 -8.91 -10.51
CA LEU A 49 -3.69 -9.20 -11.62
C LEU A 49 -3.28 -8.38 -12.84
N ASP A 50 -3.63 -8.87 -14.03
CA ASP A 50 -3.48 -8.09 -15.26
C ASP A 50 -4.20 -6.75 -15.12
N PRO A 51 -3.54 -5.61 -15.45
CA PRO A 51 -4.16 -4.30 -15.36
C PRO A 51 -5.39 -4.22 -16.24
N THR A 52 -6.49 -3.72 -15.71
CA THR A 52 -7.71 -3.50 -16.51
C THR A 52 -7.76 -2.06 -16.99
N LYS A 53 -8.06 -1.87 -18.27
CA LYS A 53 -8.29 -0.56 -18.87
C LYS A 53 -9.78 -0.34 -19.08
N VAL A 54 -10.27 0.82 -18.65
CA VAL A 54 -11.65 1.25 -18.87
C VAL A 54 -11.64 2.71 -19.31
N TYR A 55 -12.60 3.10 -20.13
CA TYR A 55 -12.76 4.50 -20.51
C TYR A 55 -13.71 5.19 -19.53
N ASP A 56 -13.27 6.31 -18.96
CA ASP A 56 -14.07 7.17 -18.10
C ASP A 56 -14.73 8.27 -18.96
N PRO A 57 -16.07 8.25 -19.11
CA PRO A 57 -16.78 9.22 -19.94
C PRO A 57 -16.89 10.61 -19.30
N TYR A 58 -16.68 10.74 -17.99
CA TYR A 58 -16.73 12.04 -17.31
C TYR A 58 -15.43 12.82 -17.48
N GLU A 59 -14.31 12.11 -17.42
CA GLU A 59 -12.97 12.69 -17.59
C GLU A 59 -12.48 12.63 -19.05
N ASP A 60 -13.24 11.98 -19.94
CA ASP A 60 -12.96 11.76 -21.37
C ASP A 60 -11.60 11.07 -21.61
N ARG A 61 -11.26 10.09 -20.76
CA ARG A 61 -9.92 9.49 -20.73
C ARG A 61 -9.93 8.02 -20.31
N GLU A 62 -8.90 7.28 -20.71
CA GLU A 62 -8.67 5.91 -20.23
C GLU A 62 -8.11 5.90 -18.80
N VAL A 63 -8.66 5.02 -17.97
CA VAL A 63 -8.21 4.67 -16.64
C VAL A 63 -7.63 3.27 -16.65
N VAL A 64 -6.45 3.11 -16.04
CA VAL A 64 -5.81 1.84 -15.77
C VAL A 64 -5.93 1.52 -14.29
N THR A 65 -6.49 0.36 -13.97
CA THR A 65 -6.61 -0.16 -12.61
C THR A 65 -5.59 -1.28 -12.38
N TYR A 66 -4.76 -1.13 -11.36
CA TYR A 66 -3.88 -2.18 -10.86
C TYR A 66 -4.47 -2.77 -9.58
N VAL A 67 -4.47 -4.11 -9.48
CA VAL A 67 -4.96 -4.81 -8.29
C VAL A 67 -3.92 -5.82 -7.82
N LEU A 68 -3.61 -5.76 -6.53
CA LEU A 68 -2.76 -6.74 -5.85
C LEU A 68 -3.62 -7.56 -4.86
N PRO A 69 -3.84 -8.85 -5.15
CA PRO A 69 -4.46 -9.76 -4.19
C PRO A 69 -3.52 -10.08 -3.02
N LEU A 70 -4.08 -10.17 -1.83
CA LEU A 70 -3.36 -10.49 -0.59
C LEU A 70 -4.04 -11.69 0.11
N ASN A 71 -3.26 -12.66 0.57
CA ASN A 71 -3.71 -13.57 1.61
C ASN A 71 -3.43 -12.90 2.96
N ILE A 72 -4.47 -12.62 3.74
CA ILE A 72 -4.37 -11.90 5.01
C ILE A 72 -4.73 -12.85 6.13
N THR A 73 -3.77 -13.15 7.00
CA THR A 73 -3.91 -14.11 8.09
C THR A 73 -3.93 -13.38 9.43
N ASN A 74 -4.99 -13.60 10.20
CA ASN A 74 -5.05 -13.19 11.60
C ASN A 74 -4.30 -14.23 12.45
N THR A 75 -3.20 -13.81 13.08
CA THR A 75 -2.35 -14.68 13.91
C THR A 75 -2.73 -14.63 15.40
N THR A 76 -3.84 -13.97 15.72
CA THR A 76 -4.33 -13.80 17.10
C THR A 76 -5.53 -14.70 17.40
N ASN A 77 -5.97 -14.69 18.66
CA ASN A 77 -7.12 -15.45 19.16
C ASN A 77 -8.42 -14.64 19.19
N ARG A 78 -8.47 -13.46 18.56
CA ARG A 78 -9.65 -12.61 18.46
C ARG A 78 -9.83 -12.13 17.03
N ASP A 79 -11.05 -11.78 16.67
CA ASP A 79 -11.32 -11.22 15.35
C ASP A 79 -10.66 -9.84 15.19
N ILE A 80 -10.21 -9.54 13.98
CA ILE A 80 -9.57 -8.27 13.63
C ILE A 80 -10.34 -7.62 12.50
N ASN A 81 -10.82 -6.39 12.72
CA ASN A 81 -11.37 -5.56 11.64
C ASN A 81 -10.25 -4.71 11.02
N LEU A 82 -9.90 -4.98 9.78
CA LEU A 82 -8.86 -4.25 9.03
C LEU A 82 -9.19 -2.77 8.82
N PHE A 83 -10.46 -2.37 8.84
CA PHE A 83 -10.90 -0.99 8.63
C PHE A 83 -11.06 -0.22 9.95
N SER A 84 -10.77 -0.85 11.09
CA SER A 84 -10.72 -0.11 12.35
C SER A 84 -9.53 0.87 12.35
N ASN A 85 -9.69 2.03 13.00
CA ASN A 85 -8.63 3.04 13.12
C ASN A 85 -7.31 2.46 13.63
N LYS A 86 -7.38 1.48 14.53
CA LYS A 86 -6.21 0.79 15.06
C LYS A 86 -5.48 0.01 13.96
N SER A 87 -6.21 -0.82 13.21
CA SER A 87 -5.63 -1.62 12.12
C SER A 87 -5.05 -0.74 11.01
N ILE A 88 -5.76 0.33 10.63
CA ILE A 88 -5.29 1.31 9.64
C ILE A 88 -4.02 2.01 10.13
N SER A 89 -3.94 2.36 11.42
CA SER A 89 -2.72 2.97 11.99
C SER A 89 -1.53 1.99 12.09
N ASN A 90 -1.79 0.68 12.01
CA ASN A 90 -0.75 -0.34 12.05
C ASN A 90 -0.19 -0.61 10.66
N THR A 91 -1.05 -0.72 9.65
CA THR A 91 -0.63 -0.99 8.27
C THR A 91 -1.35 -0.08 7.29
N MET A 92 -0.57 0.64 6.48
CA MET A 92 -1.07 1.47 5.39
C MET A 92 -0.44 1.05 4.07
N PHE A 93 -1.27 0.99 3.03
CA PHE A 93 -0.81 0.70 1.68
C PHE A 93 -0.79 1.96 0.84
N TYR A 94 0.24 2.09 0.02
CA TYR A 94 0.40 3.18 -0.93
C TYR A 94 0.74 2.63 -2.30
N SER A 95 0.29 3.29 -3.36
CA SER A 95 0.84 3.12 -4.70
C SER A 95 1.92 4.17 -4.95
N LYS A 96 2.99 3.79 -5.67
CA LYS A 96 4.14 4.64 -5.95
C LYS A 96 4.45 4.68 -7.45
N ILE A 97 4.64 5.89 -7.97
CA ILE A 97 5.17 6.18 -9.31
C ILE A 97 6.33 7.16 -9.14
N GLY A 98 7.56 6.76 -9.49
CA GLY A 98 8.74 7.58 -9.21
C GLY A 98 8.84 7.95 -7.73
N GLU A 99 8.79 9.24 -7.40
CA GLU A 99 8.76 9.75 -6.02
C GLU A 99 7.35 10.09 -5.50
N PHE A 100 6.31 9.92 -6.32
CA PHE A 100 4.92 10.14 -5.92
C PHE A 100 4.38 8.94 -5.15
N TYR A 101 3.68 9.20 -4.03
CA TYR A 101 2.98 8.20 -3.22
C TYR A 101 1.51 8.60 -3.12
N ASN A 102 0.62 7.64 -3.35
CA ASN A 102 -0.82 7.81 -3.14
C ASN A 102 -1.30 6.76 -2.15
N LEU A 103 -2.02 7.17 -1.10
CA LEU A 103 -2.62 6.24 -0.15
C LEU A 103 -3.64 5.39 -0.91
N VAL A 104 -3.58 4.09 -0.70
CA VAL A 104 -4.49 3.12 -1.30
C VAL A 104 -5.28 2.49 -0.16
N PRO A 105 -6.57 2.82 -0.01
CA PRO A 105 -7.40 2.05 0.89
C PRO A 105 -7.46 0.60 0.39
N TYR A 106 -7.65 -0.35 1.31
CA TYR A 106 -8.16 -1.66 0.93
C TYR A 106 -9.40 -1.49 0.05
N SER A 107 -9.69 -2.48 -0.81
CA SER A 107 -10.78 -2.66 -1.79
C SER A 107 -11.90 -1.61 -2.00
N MET A 108 -12.24 -0.74 -1.06
CA MET A 108 -13.21 0.36 -1.10
C MET A 108 -13.29 1.12 -2.43
N GLU A 109 -12.17 1.42 -3.09
CA GLU A 109 -12.14 2.15 -4.37
C GLU A 109 -12.07 1.23 -5.60
N LEU A 110 -12.10 -0.09 -5.40
CA LEU A 110 -12.04 -1.09 -6.46
C LEU A 110 -13.44 -1.57 -6.88
N PRO A 111 -13.56 -2.13 -8.10
CA PRO A 111 -14.77 -2.79 -8.56
C PRO A 111 -15.33 -3.80 -7.55
N GLU A 112 -16.65 -3.96 -7.53
CA GLU A 112 -17.39 -4.79 -6.55
C GLU A 112 -16.82 -6.21 -6.38
N LYS A 113 -16.36 -6.83 -7.47
CA LYS A 113 -15.74 -8.16 -7.47
C LYS A 113 -14.47 -8.30 -6.62
N TYR A 114 -13.87 -7.18 -6.22
CA TYR A 114 -12.69 -7.13 -5.36
C TYR A 114 -12.99 -6.66 -3.93
N GLN A 115 -14.27 -6.39 -3.62
CA GLN A 115 -14.69 -6.11 -2.25
C GLN A 115 -14.63 -7.39 -1.41
N PHE A 116 -14.28 -7.24 -0.13
CA PHE A 116 -14.17 -8.35 0.80
C PHE A 116 -14.57 -7.91 2.21
N ASP A 117 -14.93 -8.87 3.07
CA ASP A 117 -15.22 -8.58 4.48
C ASP A 117 -13.93 -8.17 5.21
N PRO A 118 -13.85 -6.95 5.79
CA PRO A 118 -12.67 -6.51 6.50
C PRO A 118 -12.46 -7.21 7.86
N VAL A 119 -13.45 -7.95 8.36
CA VAL A 119 -13.32 -8.73 9.59
C VAL A 119 -12.67 -10.08 9.30
N ILE A 120 -11.48 -10.28 9.85
CA ILE A 120 -10.72 -11.53 9.75
C ILE A 120 -10.91 -12.31 11.04
N PRO A 121 -11.59 -13.48 11.01
CA PRO A 121 -11.78 -14.28 12.20
C PRO A 121 -10.45 -14.76 12.80
N ALA A 122 -10.44 -14.99 14.12
CA ALA A 122 -9.29 -15.52 14.83
C ALA A 122 -8.66 -16.74 14.15
N GLY A 123 -7.33 -16.71 13.93
CA GLY A 123 -6.58 -17.81 13.33
C GLY A 123 -6.93 -18.13 11.87
N LYS A 124 -7.72 -17.30 11.18
CA LYS A 124 -8.12 -17.54 9.78
C LYS A 124 -7.34 -16.69 8.79
N THR A 125 -7.31 -17.18 7.56
CA THR A 125 -6.80 -16.46 6.39
C THR A 125 -7.98 -16.12 5.50
N VAL A 126 -8.04 -14.87 5.04
CA VAL A 126 -9.00 -14.40 4.04
C VAL A 126 -8.27 -13.85 2.82
N ARG A 127 -8.98 -13.76 1.71
CA ARG A 127 -8.50 -13.08 0.51
C ARG A 127 -8.93 -11.61 0.57
N GLY A 128 -7.95 -10.71 0.55
CA GLY A 128 -8.17 -9.27 0.45
C GLY A 128 -7.52 -8.69 -0.81
N TYR A 129 -7.79 -7.41 -1.06
CA TYR A 129 -7.32 -6.71 -2.25
C TYR A 129 -6.94 -5.27 -1.91
N ILE A 130 -5.85 -4.80 -2.51
CA ILE A 130 -5.50 -3.39 -2.62
C ILE A 130 -5.38 -3.05 -4.11
N GLY A 131 -5.59 -1.79 -4.48
CA GLY A 131 -5.43 -1.40 -5.86
C GLY A 131 -5.50 0.10 -6.09
N THR A 132 -5.04 0.54 -7.26
CA THR A 132 -4.91 1.96 -7.58
C THR A 132 -5.32 2.21 -9.02
N ASN A 133 -5.85 3.41 -9.27
CA ASN A 133 -6.32 3.85 -10.57
C ASN A 133 -5.49 5.04 -11.06
N TYR A 134 -5.06 4.98 -12.32
CA TYR A 134 -4.33 6.06 -13.00
C TYR A 134 -4.97 6.37 -14.35
N PHE A 135 -5.13 7.65 -14.65
CA PHE A 135 -5.49 8.09 -16.00
C PHE A 135 -4.25 8.01 -16.90
N ILE A 136 -4.43 7.60 -18.15
CA ILE A 136 -3.37 7.68 -19.17
C ILE A 136 -3.02 9.15 -19.41
N GLY A 137 -1.72 9.47 -19.39
CA GLY A 137 -1.20 10.83 -19.55
C GLY A 137 -1.07 11.60 -18.23
N ASP A 138 -1.33 12.90 -18.29
CA ASP A 138 -1.30 13.80 -17.14
C ASP A 138 -2.68 13.85 -16.46
N ASP A 139 -2.67 13.82 -15.14
CA ASP A 139 -3.87 13.97 -14.30
C ASP A 139 -3.74 15.26 -13.49
N PRO A 140 -4.55 16.30 -13.75
CA PRO A 140 -4.44 17.59 -13.07
C PRO A 140 -4.77 17.51 -11.57
N TYR A 141 -5.42 16.43 -11.12
CA TYR A 141 -5.81 16.22 -9.73
C TYR A 141 -4.83 15.34 -8.95
N LYS A 142 -3.84 14.73 -9.63
CA LYS A 142 -2.83 13.87 -9.00
C LYS A 142 -1.42 14.33 -9.37
N ASN A 143 -0.46 14.09 -8.47
CA ASN A 143 0.92 14.56 -8.66
C ASN A 143 1.79 13.55 -9.44
N TYR A 144 1.28 12.99 -10.54
CA TYR A 144 2.07 12.24 -11.52
C TYR A 144 1.92 12.87 -12.92
N LYS A 145 2.88 12.59 -13.80
CA LYS A 145 2.89 13.09 -15.18
C LYS A 145 3.19 11.96 -16.16
N ASN A 146 2.63 12.06 -17.35
CA ASN A 146 2.85 11.18 -18.50
C ASN A 146 2.71 9.70 -18.15
N PHE A 147 1.69 9.34 -17.37
CA PHE A 147 1.47 7.95 -17.02
C PHE A 147 1.17 7.11 -18.27
N SER A 148 1.86 5.98 -18.40
CA SER A 148 1.62 4.98 -19.42
C SER A 148 1.79 3.59 -18.81
N ASN A 149 0.85 2.70 -19.10
CA ASN A 149 0.88 1.31 -18.62
C ASN A 149 2.11 0.53 -19.13
N GLU A 150 2.71 0.94 -20.25
CA GLU A 150 3.82 0.23 -20.88
C GLU A 150 5.19 0.64 -20.32
N SER A 151 5.35 1.92 -19.97
CA SER A 151 6.65 2.48 -19.58
C SER A 151 6.73 2.91 -18.12
N THR A 152 5.59 3.11 -17.45
CA THR A 152 5.58 3.58 -16.06
C THR A 152 5.60 2.41 -15.08
N LYS A 153 6.63 2.40 -14.24
CA LYS A 153 6.77 1.42 -13.16
C LYS A 153 5.94 1.83 -11.95
N VAL A 154 4.95 1.01 -11.63
CA VAL A 154 4.08 1.17 -10.47
C VAL A 154 4.51 0.16 -9.41
N LYS A 155 4.64 0.63 -8.17
CA LYS A 155 4.90 -0.22 -7.00
C LYS A 155 3.81 -0.04 -5.97
N PHE A 156 3.48 -1.10 -5.23
CA PHE A 156 2.77 -0.94 -3.97
C PHE A 156 3.79 -0.85 -2.84
N ILE A 157 3.50 -0.06 -1.84
CA ILE A 157 4.34 0.15 -0.67
C ILE A 157 3.48 -0.16 0.55
N SER A 158 3.98 -1.02 1.43
CA SER A 158 3.38 -1.23 2.76
C SER A 158 4.17 -0.43 3.80
N PHE A 159 3.48 0.36 4.61
CA PHE A 159 4.04 0.96 5.82
C PHE A 159 3.45 0.27 7.04
N MET A 160 4.31 -0.39 7.82
CA MET A 160 3.89 -1.23 8.95
C MET A 160 4.50 -0.73 10.25
N LYS A 161 3.68 -0.63 11.29
CA LYS A 161 4.06 -0.12 12.60
C LYS A 161 4.45 -1.26 13.54
N ASP A 162 5.74 -1.36 13.84
CA ASP A 162 6.22 -2.37 14.78
C ASP A 162 5.69 -2.15 16.21
N LYS A 163 5.96 -3.12 17.10
CA LYS A 163 5.57 -3.06 18.52
C LYS A 163 6.18 -1.88 19.29
N LYS A 164 7.24 -1.26 18.77
CA LYS A 164 7.89 -0.07 19.34
C LYS A 164 7.34 1.23 18.74
N GLY A 165 6.38 1.13 17.83
CA GLY A 165 5.72 2.27 17.18
C GLY A 165 6.49 2.83 15.99
N LYS A 166 7.52 2.15 15.48
CA LYS A 166 8.32 2.58 14.33
C LYS A 166 7.72 2.04 13.04
N TYR A 167 7.69 2.87 12.00
CA TYR A 167 7.24 2.45 10.68
C TYR A 167 8.36 1.82 9.86
N HIS A 168 8.03 0.69 9.24
CA HIS A 168 8.83 -0.06 8.29
C HIS A 168 8.17 0.03 6.93
N GLU A 169 8.98 0.28 5.90
CA GLU A 169 8.55 0.40 4.51
C GLU A 169 9.00 -0.80 3.71
N LEU A 170 8.05 -1.42 3.03
CA LEU A 170 8.27 -2.56 2.17
C LEU A 170 7.77 -2.24 0.76
N GLU A 171 8.67 -2.32 -0.23
CA GLU A 171 8.27 -2.20 -1.64
C GLU A 171 7.78 -3.55 -2.17
N ILE A 172 6.61 -3.55 -2.80
CA ILE A 172 5.98 -4.68 -3.48
C ILE A 172 5.92 -4.33 -4.98
N PRO A 173 6.82 -4.88 -5.82
CA PRO A 173 6.79 -4.62 -7.26
C PRO A 173 5.52 -5.20 -7.89
N ILE A 174 4.98 -4.49 -8.89
CA ILE A 174 3.75 -4.86 -9.59
C ILE A 174 4.00 -5.06 -11.08
N ASN A 175 4.82 -4.20 -11.71
CA ASN A 175 5.20 -4.29 -13.13
C ASN A 175 6.63 -3.79 -13.41
#